data_AF-A0A6A6KV99-F1
#
_entry.id   AF-A0A6A6KV99-F1
#
_cell.length_a   1.000
_cell.length_b   1.000
_cell.length_c   1.000
_cell.angle_alpha   90.00
_cell.angle_beta   90.00
_cell.angle_gamma   90.00
#
_symmetry.space_group_name_H-M   'P 1'
#
loop_
_entity.id
_entity.type
_entity.pdbx_description
1 polymer ?
#
loop_
_entity_poly.entity_id
_entity_poly.type
_entity_poly.pdbx_seq_one_letter_code
_entity_poly.pdbx_strand_id
1 'polypeptide(L)'
;MNDRLSARELQLVLVYFSQEGRDSWCALEVFEWLRKENRVDKETMDLMVSIMCSWIKKLIEGDHDIGDVVDLLVDMDCVGLKPSFSMIEKVISLYWEMGRKERAVSFVKEVLRRGIAYSKDDGEGQKGGPTGYLAWKMMVDGNYRDAVKLVIHLRESGLKPEVYSCLIAMTAVVKELNEFAKALRKLKGFAKTGVIAELDAENVSIIEKYQSDLLADGVCLSSWVIQEGSPSLYGVVHERLLAMYICAGCGLDAERQLWEMKLVGKEADRDLYDIVLAICASQRRSVQ
;
A
#
# COMPACT_ATOMS: atom_id res chain seq x y z
N MET A 1 13.02 46.22 -29.86
CA MET A 1 13.62 44.88 -29.81
C MET A 1 12.87 44.11 -28.73
N ASN A 2 11.99 43.20 -29.14
CA ASN A 2 11.38 42.22 -28.22
C ASN A 2 12.29 41.00 -28.24
N ASP A 3 13.42 41.06 -27.54
CA ASP A 3 14.31 39.90 -27.36
C ASP A 3 13.70 39.01 -26.27
N ARG A 4 12.57 38.39 -26.60
CA ARG A 4 11.96 37.37 -25.75
C ARG A 4 12.70 36.06 -26.00
N LEU A 5 13.23 35.47 -24.92
CA LEU A 5 13.88 34.15 -24.94
C LEU A 5 12.98 33.11 -25.63
N SER A 6 13.57 32.23 -26.41
CA SER A 6 12.91 31.04 -26.96
C SER A 6 12.57 30.01 -25.86
N ALA A 7 11.65 29.08 -26.12
CA ALA A 7 11.31 28.00 -25.18
C ALA A 7 12.54 27.18 -24.77
N ARG A 8 13.44 26.90 -25.73
CA ARG A 8 14.70 26.19 -25.48
C ARG A 8 15.64 26.97 -24.56
N GLU A 9 15.74 28.29 -24.73
CA GLU A 9 16.55 29.13 -23.84
C GLU A 9 15.95 29.17 -22.43
N LEU A 10 14.63 29.18 -22.28
CA LEU A 10 13.98 29.09 -20.97
C LEU A 10 14.21 27.74 -20.28
N GLN A 11 14.16 26.64 -21.03
CA GLN A 11 14.48 25.31 -20.51
C GLN A 11 15.94 25.25 -20.03
N LEU A 12 16.88 25.85 -20.77
CA LEU A 12 18.27 25.97 -20.34
C LEU A 12 18.42 26.81 -19.07
N VAL A 13 17.62 27.86 -18.91
CA VAL A 13 17.58 28.66 -17.68
C VAL A 13 17.10 27.82 -16.50
N LEU A 14 16.04 27.02 -16.65
CA LEU A 14 15.56 26.10 -15.61
C LEU A 14 16.65 25.08 -15.22
N VAL A 15 17.31 24.47 -16.20
CA VAL A 15 18.42 23.55 -15.96
C VAL A 15 19.55 24.25 -15.21
N TYR A 16 19.92 25.47 -15.62
CA TYR A 16 20.96 26.26 -14.96
C TYR A 16 20.64 26.53 -13.48
N PHE A 17 19.40 26.91 -13.16
CA PHE A 17 18.97 27.13 -11.78
C PHE A 17 18.84 25.84 -10.97
N SER A 18 18.80 24.68 -11.61
CA SER A 18 18.77 23.37 -10.95
C SER A 18 20.16 22.74 -10.69
N GLN A 19 21.25 23.40 -11.09
CA GLN A 19 22.61 22.88 -10.92
C GLN A 19 23.07 22.83 -9.46
N GLU A 20 24.10 22.04 -9.19
CA GLU A 20 24.66 21.84 -7.85
C GLU A 20 25.13 23.14 -7.20
N GLY A 21 24.82 23.30 -5.91
CA GLY A 21 25.13 24.49 -5.11
C GLY A 21 24.02 25.55 -5.10
N ARG A 22 22.87 25.32 -5.74
CA ARG A 22 21.70 26.21 -5.72
C ARG A 22 20.51 25.52 -5.06
N ASP A 23 19.58 26.29 -4.52
CA ASP A 23 18.35 25.77 -3.94
C ASP A 23 17.34 25.36 -5.03
N SER A 24 16.65 24.23 -4.81
CA SER A 24 15.49 23.77 -5.58
C SER A 24 14.43 24.87 -5.77
N TRP A 25 14.30 25.77 -4.79
CA TRP A 25 13.39 26.92 -4.85
C TRP A 25 13.69 27.85 -6.03
N CYS A 26 14.97 28.08 -6.38
CA CYS A 26 15.31 28.94 -7.52
C CYS A 26 14.66 28.43 -8.83
N ALA A 27 14.65 27.11 -9.05
CA ALA A 27 14.03 26.53 -10.23
C ALA A 27 12.50 26.63 -10.18
N LEU A 28 11.90 26.44 -8.99
CA LEU A 28 10.45 26.56 -8.78
C LEU A 28 9.96 28.00 -8.99
N GLU A 29 10.70 29.01 -8.56
CA GLU A 29 10.36 30.42 -8.74
C GLU A 29 10.39 30.81 -10.22
N VAL A 30 11.44 30.42 -10.95
CA VAL A 30 11.52 30.64 -12.40
C VAL A 30 10.37 29.93 -13.11
N PHE A 31 10.05 28.70 -12.71
CA PHE A 31 8.93 27.95 -13.27
C PHE A 31 7.58 28.64 -13.00
N GLU A 32 7.36 29.16 -11.78
CA GLU A 32 6.16 29.90 -11.43
C GLU A 32 6.00 31.15 -12.31
N TRP A 33 7.09 31.89 -12.51
CA TRP A 33 7.11 33.06 -13.41
C TRP A 33 6.79 32.67 -14.85
N LEU A 34 7.41 31.61 -15.38
CA LEU A 34 7.12 31.10 -16.73
C LEU A 34 5.65 30.74 -16.89
N ARG A 35 5.05 30.14 -15.86
CA ARG A 35 3.64 29.76 -15.86
C ARG A 35 2.73 30.99 -15.86
N LYS A 36 3.03 32.01 -15.06
CA LYS A 36 2.31 33.29 -15.05
C LYS A 36 2.34 34.00 -16.41
N GLU A 37 3.44 33.87 -17.14
CA GLU A 37 3.61 34.38 -18.51
C GLU A 37 2.98 33.48 -19.59
N ASN A 38 2.36 32.36 -19.21
CA ASN A 38 1.80 31.34 -20.11
C ASN A 38 2.85 30.77 -21.11
N ARG A 39 4.07 30.53 -20.61
CA ARG A 39 5.23 30.05 -21.38
C ARG A 39 5.65 28.63 -21.00
N VAL A 40 4.78 27.91 -20.30
CA VAL A 40 5.02 26.52 -19.89
C VAL A 40 4.27 25.61 -20.84
N ASP A 41 5.01 24.91 -21.69
CA ASP A 41 4.51 23.82 -22.51
C ASP A 41 4.70 22.46 -21.81
N LYS A 42 4.25 21.38 -22.45
CA LYS A 42 4.37 20.03 -21.92
C LYS A 42 5.82 19.62 -21.68
N GLU A 43 6.73 19.97 -22.59
CA GLU A 43 8.16 19.64 -22.44
C GLU A 43 8.77 20.35 -21.23
N THR A 44 8.39 21.60 -20.98
CA THR A 44 8.83 22.39 -19.83
C THR A 44 8.25 21.83 -18.52
N MET A 45 7.00 21.37 -18.51
CA MET A 45 6.42 20.63 -17.38
C MET A 45 7.22 19.37 -17.08
N ASP A 46 7.47 18.53 -18.09
CA ASP A 46 8.16 17.26 -17.93
C ASP A 46 9.61 17.45 -17.47
N LEU A 47 10.30 18.47 -18.00
CA LEU A 47 11.62 18.89 -17.54
C LEU A 47 11.60 19.29 -16.07
N MET A 48 10.62 20.08 -15.65
CA MET A 48 10.53 20.54 -14.27
C MET A 48 10.25 19.40 -13.29
N VAL A 49 9.37 18.44 -13.66
CA VAL A 49 9.17 17.21 -12.88
C VAL A 49 10.48 16.43 -12.73
N SER A 50 11.25 16.29 -13.82
CA SER A 50 12.54 15.61 -13.81
C SER A 50 13.56 16.28 -12.87
N ILE A 51 13.64 17.61 -12.93
CA ILE A 51 14.48 18.41 -12.03
C ILE A 51 14.10 18.16 -10.57
N MET A 52 12.81 18.24 -10.23
CA MET A 52 12.33 18.02 -8.86
C MET A 52 12.56 16.58 -8.38
N CYS A 53 12.39 15.58 -9.24
CA CYS A 53 12.72 14.19 -8.92
C CYS A 53 14.20 14.03 -8.57
N SER A 54 15.09 14.72 -9.29
CA SER A 54 16.53 14.73 -9.00
C SER A 54 16.83 15.35 -7.64
N TRP A 55 16.17 16.46 -7.30
CA TRP A 55 16.29 17.12 -6.00
C TRP A 55 15.82 16.24 -4.84
N ILE A 56 14.65 15.63 -4.97
CA ILE A 56 14.12 14.66 -4.00
C ILE A 56 15.14 13.53 -3.76
N LYS A 57 15.69 12.97 -4.84
CA LYS A 57 16.71 11.92 -4.73
C LYS A 57 17.93 12.42 -3.95
N LYS A 58 18.43 13.63 -4.25
CA LYS A 58 19.56 14.24 -3.54
C LYS A 58 19.27 14.46 -2.05
N LEU A 59 18.07 14.93 -1.69
CA LEU A 59 17.67 15.10 -0.29
C LEU A 59 17.70 13.76 0.45
N ILE A 60 17.16 12.70 -0.15
CA ILE A 60 17.14 11.36 0.43
C ILE A 60 18.57 10.81 0.57
N GLU A 61 19.38 10.88 -0.49
CA GLU A 61 20.77 10.40 -0.48
C GLU A 61 21.65 11.19 0.52
N GLY A 62 21.41 12.50 0.65
CA GLY A 62 22.05 13.38 1.63
C GLY A 62 21.57 13.22 3.08
N ASP A 63 20.67 12.26 3.34
CA ASP A 63 20.10 11.97 4.66
C ASP A 63 19.32 13.11 5.32
N HIS A 64 18.79 14.04 4.51
CA HIS A 64 17.95 15.15 4.95
C HIS A 64 16.69 14.68 5.69
N ASP A 65 16.03 15.62 6.40
CA ASP A 65 14.82 15.29 7.13
C ASP A 65 13.67 14.95 6.17
N ILE A 66 12.74 14.13 6.65
CA ILE A 66 11.55 13.76 5.88
C ILE A 66 10.69 14.99 5.61
N GLY A 67 10.69 15.96 6.53
CA GLY A 67 10.08 17.27 6.36
C GLY A 67 10.59 17.97 5.10
N ASP A 68 11.91 18.01 4.87
CA ASP A 68 12.51 18.67 3.70
C ASP A 68 12.01 18.06 2.38
N VAL A 69 11.91 16.73 2.33
CA VAL A 69 11.38 16.02 1.13
C VAL A 69 9.91 16.34 0.90
N VAL A 70 9.12 16.43 1.98
CA VAL A 70 7.69 16.75 1.90
C VAL A 70 7.47 18.23 1.59
N ASP A 71 8.27 19.13 2.14
CA ASP A 71 8.23 20.57 1.87
C ASP A 71 8.42 20.81 0.37
N LEU A 72 9.39 20.13 -0.25
CA LEU A 72 9.59 20.20 -1.70
C LEU A 72 8.36 19.74 -2.50
N LEU A 73 7.66 18.67 -2.06
CA LEU A 73 6.41 18.23 -2.71
C LEU A 73 5.30 19.28 -2.60
N VAL A 74 5.24 19.98 -1.46
CA VAL A 74 4.27 21.05 -1.23
C VAL A 74 4.61 22.27 -2.09
N ASP A 75 5.88 22.68 -2.13
CA ASP A 75 6.34 23.83 -2.91
C ASP A 75 6.09 23.63 -4.41
N MET A 76 6.26 22.40 -4.91
CA MET A 76 5.86 22.01 -6.25
C MET A 76 4.38 22.29 -6.53
N ASP A 77 3.47 21.85 -5.65
CA ASP A 77 2.03 22.08 -5.81
C ASP A 77 1.68 23.58 -5.68
N CYS A 78 2.39 24.35 -4.84
CA CYS A 78 2.22 25.79 -4.71
C CYS A 78 2.51 26.54 -6.02
N VAL A 79 3.55 26.14 -6.75
CA VAL A 79 3.84 26.66 -8.10
C VAL A 79 3.03 25.94 -9.19
N GLY A 80 2.04 25.13 -8.78
CA GLY A 80 1.16 24.24 -9.54
C GLY A 80 1.85 23.34 -10.55
N LEU A 81 3.02 22.86 -10.16
CA LEU A 81 3.60 21.62 -10.63
C LEU A 81 3.07 20.49 -9.75
N LYS A 82 1.91 19.93 -10.08
CA LYS A 82 1.29 18.89 -9.26
C LYS A 82 2.20 17.65 -9.15
N PRO A 83 2.58 17.21 -7.94
CA PRO A 83 3.25 15.94 -7.76
C PRO A 83 2.41 14.80 -8.33
N SER A 84 3.05 13.84 -9.01
CA SER A 84 2.36 12.64 -9.48
C SER A 84 2.45 11.54 -8.45
N PHE A 85 1.49 10.61 -8.46
CA PHE A 85 1.58 9.43 -7.59
C PHE A 85 2.86 8.62 -7.85
N SER A 86 3.32 8.53 -9.12
CA SER A 86 4.59 7.87 -9.46
C SER A 86 5.79 8.47 -8.72
N MET A 87 5.76 9.78 -8.45
CA MET A 87 6.82 10.43 -7.69
C MET A 87 6.82 10.01 -6.22
N ILE A 88 5.63 9.87 -5.62
CA ILE A 88 5.45 9.32 -4.27
C ILE A 88 5.94 7.87 -4.20
N GLU A 89 5.59 7.03 -5.19
CA GLU A 89 6.06 5.64 -5.30
C GLU A 89 7.59 5.56 -5.36
N LYS A 90 8.23 6.47 -6.11
CA LYS A 90 9.69 6.56 -6.21
C LYS A 90 10.33 6.93 -4.88
N VAL A 91 9.79 7.90 -4.14
CA VAL A 91 10.30 8.25 -2.80
C VAL A 91 10.24 7.06 -1.85
N ILE A 92 9.08 6.38 -1.81
CA ILE A 92 8.90 5.19 -0.99
C ILE A 92 9.91 4.12 -1.38
N SER A 93 10.08 3.85 -2.68
CA SER A 93 11.03 2.85 -3.17
C SER A 93 12.49 3.21 -2.86
N LEU A 94 12.89 4.48 -2.98
CA LEU A 94 14.24 4.93 -2.64
C LEU A 94 14.55 4.67 -1.17
N TYR A 95 13.68 5.09 -0.25
CA TYR A 95 13.88 4.79 1.18
C TYR A 95 13.90 3.28 1.45
N TRP A 96 13.03 2.52 0.78
CA TRP A 96 12.94 1.06 0.96
C TRP A 96 14.20 0.34 0.49
N GLU A 97 14.70 0.66 -0.70
CA GLU A 97 15.85 0.03 -1.35
C GLU A 97 17.16 0.40 -0.66
N MET A 98 17.25 1.60 -0.07
CA MET A 98 18.36 2.00 0.79
C MET A 98 18.32 1.33 2.19
N GLY A 99 17.35 0.46 2.46
CA GLY A 99 17.17 -0.19 3.76
C GLY A 99 16.61 0.71 4.85
N ARG A 100 16.23 1.95 4.54
CA ARG A 100 15.68 2.94 5.47
C ARG A 100 14.15 2.79 5.61
N LYS A 101 13.69 1.58 5.96
CA LYS A 101 12.25 1.23 5.99
C LYS A 101 11.42 2.12 6.94
N GLU A 102 11.97 2.45 8.11
CA GLU A 102 11.30 3.36 9.06
C GLU A 102 11.13 4.78 8.52
N ARG A 103 12.08 5.27 7.70
CA ARG A 103 11.94 6.56 7.02
C ARG A 103 10.86 6.50 5.94
N ALA A 104 10.70 5.37 5.23
CA ALA A 104 9.60 5.18 4.29
C ALA A 104 8.22 5.25 4.99
N VAL A 105 8.08 4.59 6.16
CA VAL A 105 6.87 4.66 6.99
C VAL A 105 6.60 6.09 7.45
N SER A 106 7.63 6.78 7.95
CA SER A 106 7.53 8.16 8.43
C SER A 106 7.18 9.14 7.32
N PHE A 107 7.71 8.93 6.10
CA PHE A 107 7.34 9.69 4.91
C PHE A 107 5.86 9.51 4.58
N VAL A 108 5.35 8.27 4.54
CA VAL A 108 3.91 8.02 4.28
C VAL A 108 3.04 8.67 5.36
N LYS A 109 3.44 8.57 6.64
CA LYS A 109 2.74 9.26 7.74
C LYS A 109 2.65 10.77 7.48
N GLU A 110 3.76 11.39 7.06
CA GLU A 110 3.81 12.82 6.83
C GLU A 110 2.99 13.25 5.60
N VAL A 111 3.02 12.46 4.52
CA VAL A 111 2.18 12.67 3.33
C VAL A 111 0.69 12.62 3.70
N LEU A 112 0.27 11.64 4.49
CA LEU A 112 -1.12 11.53 4.97
C LEU A 112 -1.49 12.66 5.93
N ARG A 113 -0.57 13.05 6.82
CA ARG A 113 -0.79 14.12 7.81
C ARG A 113 -1.03 15.47 7.14
N ARG A 114 -0.24 15.78 6.12
CA ARG A 114 -0.35 17.04 5.37
C ARG A 114 -1.40 17.00 4.26
N GLY A 115 -1.91 15.82 3.91
CA GLY A 115 -2.91 15.65 2.87
C GLY A 115 -2.41 16.12 1.50
N ILE A 116 -1.15 15.82 1.16
CA ILE A 116 -0.52 16.29 -0.08
C ILE A 116 -1.34 15.81 -1.27
N ALA A 117 -1.80 16.76 -2.09
CA ALA A 117 -2.48 16.45 -3.33
C ALA A 117 -1.47 15.93 -4.36
N TYR A 118 -1.73 14.75 -4.91
CA TYR A 118 -1.00 14.24 -6.06
C TYR A 118 -1.98 13.85 -7.15
N SER A 119 -1.58 14.02 -8.42
CA SER A 119 -2.38 13.56 -9.54
C SER A 119 -2.43 12.03 -9.54
N LYS A 120 -3.65 11.50 -9.65
CA LYS A 120 -3.84 10.09 -9.99
C LYS A 120 -3.49 9.97 -11.47
N ASP A 121 -2.51 9.12 -11.75
CA ASP A 121 -2.16 8.77 -13.12
C ASP A 121 -3.37 8.10 -13.80
N ASP A 122 -3.62 8.37 -15.08
CA ASP A 122 -4.76 7.82 -15.86
C ASP A 122 -4.66 6.31 -16.10
N GLY A 123 -3.63 5.64 -15.56
CA GLY A 123 -3.48 4.20 -15.62
C GLY A 123 -4.52 3.50 -14.76
N GLU A 124 -5.44 2.77 -15.41
CA GLU A 124 -6.37 1.80 -14.83
C GLU A 124 -5.67 0.92 -13.79
N GLY A 125 -5.82 1.30 -12.53
CA GLY A 125 -5.28 0.55 -11.42
C GLY A 125 -5.79 1.22 -10.18
N GLN A 126 -6.60 0.51 -9.42
CA GLN A 126 -6.95 0.89 -8.07
C GLN A 126 -5.65 0.93 -7.26
N LYS A 127 -4.91 2.03 -7.33
CA LYS A 127 -3.63 2.19 -6.65
C LYS A 127 -3.99 2.56 -5.21
N GLY A 128 -3.59 1.74 -4.25
CA GLY A 128 -3.88 1.93 -2.82
C GLY A 128 -3.21 3.14 -2.17
N GLY A 129 -2.85 4.16 -2.96
CA GLY A 129 -2.09 5.34 -2.54
C GLY A 129 -0.74 5.02 -1.89
N PRO A 130 -0.08 6.02 -1.27
CA PRO A 130 1.18 5.82 -0.57
C PRO A 130 1.11 4.69 0.45
N THR A 131 0.00 4.58 1.21
CA THR A 131 -0.16 3.53 2.23
C THR A 131 -0.18 2.14 1.61
N GLY A 132 -1.01 1.95 0.60
CA GLY A 132 -1.16 0.67 -0.08
C GLY A 132 0.10 0.26 -0.85
N TYR A 133 0.81 1.22 -1.44
CA TYR A 133 2.09 0.95 -2.10
C TYR A 133 3.16 0.49 -1.12
N LEU A 134 3.27 1.16 0.03
CA LEU A 134 4.20 0.76 1.09
C LEU A 134 3.85 -0.63 1.65
N ALA A 135 2.57 -0.90 1.93
CA ALA A 135 2.10 -2.22 2.34
C ALA A 135 2.42 -3.29 1.28
N TRP A 136 2.25 -2.98 -0.01
CA TRP A 136 2.64 -3.88 -1.09
C TRP A 136 4.15 -4.15 -1.12
N LYS A 137 5.02 -3.15 -0.94
CA LYS A 137 6.48 -3.35 -0.83
C LYS A 137 6.82 -4.29 0.34
N MET A 138 6.17 -4.12 1.48
CA MET A 138 6.32 -5.04 2.63
C MET A 138 5.92 -6.47 2.29
N MET A 139 4.83 -6.66 1.54
CA MET A 139 4.39 -7.99 1.08
C MET A 139 5.35 -8.62 0.08
N VAL A 140 5.98 -7.83 -0.81
CA VAL A 140 7.01 -8.34 -1.74
C VAL A 140 8.21 -8.89 -0.97
N ASP A 141 8.58 -8.25 0.13
CA ASP A 141 9.63 -8.73 1.05
C ASP A 141 9.17 -9.91 1.94
N GLY A 142 7.92 -10.36 1.85
CA GLY A 142 7.35 -11.42 2.69
C GLY A 142 6.88 -10.98 4.08
N ASN A 143 6.94 -9.69 4.40
CA ASN A 143 6.53 -9.14 5.70
C ASN A 143 5.02 -8.87 5.73
N TYR A 144 4.20 -9.92 5.60
CA TYR A 144 2.75 -9.77 5.45
C TYR A 144 2.09 -9.21 6.71
N ARG A 145 2.41 -9.76 7.88
CA ARG A 145 1.84 -9.30 9.16
C ARG A 145 2.17 -7.83 9.45
N ASP A 146 3.39 -7.40 9.15
CA ASP A 146 3.77 -6.01 9.37
C ASP A 146 3.08 -5.07 8.38
N ALA A 147 2.82 -5.52 7.15
CA ALA A 147 2.01 -4.76 6.19
C ALA A 147 0.57 -4.54 6.70
N VAL A 148 -0.04 -5.56 7.33
CA VAL A 148 -1.37 -5.46 7.96
C VAL A 148 -1.36 -4.46 9.09
N LYS A 149 -0.41 -4.62 10.03
CA LYS A 149 -0.26 -3.74 11.18
C LYS A 149 0.00 -2.30 10.80
N LEU A 150 0.77 -2.05 9.74
CA LEU A 150 1.02 -0.69 9.24
C LEU A 150 -0.30 0.01 8.91
N VAL A 151 -1.17 -0.61 8.10
CA VAL A 151 -2.42 0.01 7.66
C VAL A 151 -3.35 0.26 8.85
N ILE A 152 -3.47 -0.71 9.75
CA ILE A 152 -4.27 -0.58 10.99
C ILE A 152 -3.72 0.57 11.85
N HIS A 153 -2.42 0.56 12.13
CA HIS A 153 -1.78 1.56 12.99
C HIS A 153 -1.90 2.98 12.43
N LEU A 154 -1.74 3.18 11.11
CA LEU A 154 -1.92 4.48 10.49
C LEU A 154 -3.34 5.01 10.74
N ARG A 155 -4.34 4.17 10.57
CA ARG A 155 -5.74 4.53 10.76
C ARG A 155 -6.08 4.80 12.23
N GLU A 156 -5.62 3.94 13.13
CA GLU A 156 -5.79 4.12 14.58
C GLU A 156 -5.08 5.37 15.11
N SER A 157 -4.00 5.79 14.44
CA SER A 157 -3.31 7.05 14.74
C SER A 157 -4.06 8.30 14.25
N GLY A 158 -5.27 8.15 13.71
CA GLY A 158 -6.10 9.24 13.20
C GLY A 158 -5.75 9.70 11.78
N LEU A 159 -4.83 9.01 11.10
CA LEU A 159 -4.57 9.26 9.67
C LEU A 159 -5.64 8.57 8.83
N LYS A 160 -5.79 9.04 7.59
CA LYS A 160 -6.80 8.52 6.65
C LYS A 160 -6.13 7.80 5.49
N PRO A 161 -5.68 6.54 5.69
CA PRO A 161 -5.15 5.75 4.59
C PRO A 161 -6.26 5.48 3.55
N GLU A 162 -5.85 5.23 2.32
CA GLU A 162 -6.77 5.04 1.20
C GLU A 162 -7.60 3.78 1.40
N VAL A 163 -8.89 3.79 1.06
CA VAL A 163 -9.77 2.61 1.19
C VAL A 163 -9.16 1.36 0.53
N TYR A 164 -8.54 1.54 -0.64
CA TYR A 164 -7.92 0.42 -1.35
C TYR A 164 -6.62 -0.10 -0.67
N SER A 165 -5.97 0.70 0.18
CA SER A 165 -4.87 0.20 1.02
C SER A 165 -5.34 -0.89 1.99
N CYS A 166 -6.58 -0.81 2.48
CA CYS A 166 -7.18 -1.85 3.32
C CYS A 166 -7.38 -3.15 2.54
N LEU A 167 -7.76 -3.09 1.26
CA LEU A 167 -7.85 -4.28 0.39
C LEU A 167 -6.48 -4.94 0.14
N ILE A 168 -5.42 -4.13 0.01
CA ILE A 168 -4.04 -4.63 -0.06
C ILE A 168 -3.66 -5.31 1.26
N ALA A 169 -3.94 -4.70 2.40
CA ALA A 169 -3.71 -5.31 3.71
C ALA A 169 -4.51 -6.60 3.91
N MET A 170 -5.78 -6.66 3.48
CA MET A 170 -6.56 -7.91 3.47
C MET A 170 -5.88 -8.99 2.61
N THR A 171 -5.28 -8.61 1.48
CA THR A 171 -4.50 -9.54 0.67
C THR A 171 -3.26 -10.05 1.42
N ALA A 172 -2.62 -9.19 2.24
CA ALA A 172 -1.53 -9.60 3.12
C ALA A 172 -2.00 -10.60 4.19
N VAL A 173 -3.16 -10.39 4.82
CA VAL A 173 -3.76 -11.35 5.77
C VAL A 173 -3.96 -12.72 5.11
N VAL A 174 -4.52 -12.78 3.90
CA VAL A 174 -4.69 -14.04 3.15
C VAL A 174 -3.34 -14.75 2.94
N LYS A 175 -2.30 -14.00 2.53
CA LYS A 175 -0.96 -14.57 2.32
C LYS A 175 -0.35 -15.09 3.62
N GLU A 176 -0.46 -14.34 4.71
CA GLU A 176 0.03 -14.74 6.03
C GLU A 176 -0.68 -16.01 6.52
N LEU A 177 -2.02 -16.05 6.45
CA LEU A 177 -2.80 -17.23 6.83
C LEU A 177 -2.44 -18.45 5.99
N ASN A 178 -2.17 -18.28 4.70
CA ASN A 178 -1.77 -19.38 3.83
C ASN A 178 -0.38 -19.94 4.19
N GLU A 179 0.61 -19.07 4.40
CA GLU A 179 1.95 -19.51 4.84
C GLU A 179 1.90 -20.13 6.24
N PHE A 180 1.11 -19.56 7.15
CA PHE A 180 0.84 -20.13 8.46
C PHE A 180 0.21 -21.53 8.36
N ALA A 181 -0.81 -21.71 7.51
CA ALA A 181 -1.45 -23.02 7.29
C ALA A 181 -0.49 -24.06 6.70
N LYS A 182 0.45 -23.65 5.83
CA LYS A 182 1.51 -24.53 5.31
C LYS A 182 2.49 -24.91 6.42
N ALA A 183 2.93 -23.96 7.23
CA ALA A 183 3.83 -24.19 8.36
C ALA A 183 3.19 -25.13 9.39
N LEU A 184 1.93 -24.91 9.75
CA LEU A 184 1.18 -25.74 10.68
C LEU A 184 1.00 -27.18 10.18
N ARG A 185 0.75 -27.37 8.88
CA ARG A 185 0.70 -28.71 8.27
C ARG A 185 2.04 -29.45 8.38
N LYS A 186 3.16 -28.77 8.17
CA LYS A 186 4.50 -29.34 8.35
C LYS A 186 4.77 -29.70 9.82
N LEU A 187 4.43 -28.79 10.74
CA LEU A 187 4.58 -29.01 12.18
C LEU A 187 3.80 -30.25 12.65
N LYS A 188 2.52 -30.35 12.27
CA LYS A 188 1.69 -31.54 12.53
C LYS A 188 2.26 -32.80 11.88
N GLY A 189 2.89 -32.68 10.72
CA GLY A 189 3.61 -33.79 10.07
C GLY A 189 4.78 -34.29 10.93
N PHE A 190 5.62 -33.38 11.43
CA PHE A 190 6.75 -33.74 12.30
C PHE A 190 6.32 -34.42 13.59
N ALA A 191 5.24 -33.92 14.22
CA ALA A 191 4.67 -34.53 15.42
C ALA A 191 4.18 -35.96 15.13
N LYS A 192 3.46 -36.17 14.02
CA LYS A 192 3.00 -37.51 13.60
C LYS A 192 4.14 -38.49 13.32
N THR A 193 5.26 -38.01 12.81
CA THR A 193 6.45 -38.84 12.57
C THR A 193 7.32 -39.04 13.82
N GLY A 194 6.94 -38.46 14.97
CA GLY A 194 7.70 -38.54 16.22
C GLY A 194 9.01 -37.77 16.24
N VAL A 195 9.23 -36.87 15.28
CA VAL A 195 10.45 -36.02 15.21
C VAL A 195 10.41 -34.94 16.30
N ILE A 196 9.21 -34.51 16.68
CA ILE A 196 8.95 -33.61 17.80
C ILE A 196 7.88 -34.22 18.69
N ALA A 197 7.82 -33.76 19.95
CA ALA A 197 6.71 -34.08 20.84
C ALA A 197 5.37 -33.56 20.28
N GLU A 198 4.27 -34.18 20.69
CA GLU A 198 2.94 -33.66 20.39
C GLU A 198 2.77 -32.25 20.95
N LEU A 199 1.97 -31.44 20.25
CA LEU A 199 1.67 -30.08 20.69
C LEU A 199 0.79 -30.16 21.95
N ASP A 200 1.29 -29.61 23.05
CA ASP A 200 0.50 -29.46 24.27
C ASP A 200 -0.60 -28.39 24.11
N ALA A 201 -1.47 -28.30 25.12
CA ALA A 201 -2.60 -27.37 25.12
C ALA A 201 -2.17 -25.90 25.04
N GLU A 202 -1.00 -25.53 25.59
CA GLU A 202 -0.48 -24.16 25.54
C GLU A 202 -0.05 -23.80 24.12
N ASN A 203 0.71 -24.67 23.46
CA ASN A 203 1.12 -24.52 22.07
C ASN A 203 -0.08 -24.41 21.13
N VAL A 204 -1.10 -25.26 21.33
CA VAL A 204 -2.35 -25.18 20.56
C VAL A 204 -3.04 -23.84 20.77
N SER A 205 -3.15 -23.37 22.02
CA SER A 205 -3.78 -22.09 22.33
C SER A 205 -3.06 -20.90 21.68
N ILE A 206 -1.72 -20.89 21.65
CA ILE A 206 -0.93 -19.83 20.99
C ILE A 206 -1.15 -19.84 19.47
N ILE A 207 -1.18 -21.03 18.86
CA ILE A 207 -1.43 -21.21 17.42
C ILE A 207 -2.82 -20.70 17.04
N GLU A 208 -3.85 -21.08 17.81
CA GLU A 208 -5.23 -20.64 17.60
C GLU A 208 -5.37 -19.14 17.79
N LYS A 209 -4.74 -18.58 18.83
CA LYS A 209 -4.72 -17.13 19.07
C LYS A 209 -4.10 -16.37 17.90
N TYR A 210 -2.95 -16.82 17.39
CA TYR A 210 -2.31 -16.19 16.24
C TYR A 210 -3.23 -16.14 15.01
N GLN A 211 -3.89 -17.27 14.70
CA GLN A 211 -4.83 -17.35 13.59
C GLN A 211 -6.07 -16.46 13.81
N SER A 212 -6.62 -16.46 15.02
CA SER A 212 -7.77 -15.64 15.40
C SER A 212 -7.46 -14.14 15.32
N ASP A 213 -6.27 -13.72 15.79
CA ASP A 213 -5.84 -12.33 15.73
C ASP A 213 -5.72 -11.85 14.26
N LEU A 214 -5.15 -12.67 13.37
CA LEU A 214 -5.06 -12.36 11.94
C LEU A 214 -6.43 -12.27 11.26
N LEU A 215 -7.36 -13.16 11.62
CA LEU A 215 -8.74 -13.10 11.11
C LEU A 215 -9.44 -11.83 11.61
N ALA A 216 -9.25 -11.47 12.89
CA ALA A 216 -9.81 -10.26 13.46
C ALA A 216 -9.29 -9.00 12.74
N ASP A 217 -8.00 -8.93 12.46
CA ASP A 217 -7.40 -7.87 11.64
C ASP A 217 -8.06 -7.79 10.25
N GLY A 218 -8.22 -8.94 9.59
CA GLY A 218 -8.88 -9.04 8.28
C GLY A 218 -10.34 -8.57 8.29
N VAL A 219 -11.09 -8.94 9.33
CA VAL A 219 -12.48 -8.49 9.53
C VAL A 219 -12.53 -6.99 9.83
N CYS A 220 -11.61 -6.48 10.65
CA CYS A 220 -11.51 -5.05 10.95
C CYS A 220 -11.28 -4.24 9.68
N LEU A 221 -10.30 -4.63 8.87
CA LEU A 221 -10.03 -4.02 7.56
C LEU A 221 -11.24 -4.09 6.62
N SER A 222 -11.96 -5.22 6.61
CA SER A 222 -13.16 -5.39 5.78
C SER A 222 -14.27 -4.40 6.16
N SER A 223 -14.45 -4.16 7.46
CA SER A 223 -15.47 -3.25 7.97
C SER A 223 -15.21 -1.81 7.54
N TRP A 224 -13.94 -1.39 7.53
CA TRP A 224 -13.51 -0.09 7.04
C TRP A 224 -13.77 0.09 5.55
N VAL A 225 -13.47 -0.94 4.73
CA VAL A 225 -13.76 -0.89 3.29
C VAL A 225 -15.25 -0.81 3.02
N ILE A 226 -16.08 -1.51 3.78
CA ILE A 226 -17.55 -1.48 3.61
C ILE A 226 -18.13 -0.13 4.05
N GLN A 227 -17.62 0.46 5.14
CA GLN A 227 -18.13 1.73 5.67
C GLN A 227 -17.76 2.95 4.82
N GLU A 228 -16.56 2.97 4.24
CA GLU A 228 -16.02 4.14 3.54
C GLU A 228 -15.87 3.94 2.03
N GLY A 229 -15.91 2.70 1.57
CA GLY A 229 -15.74 2.35 0.16
C GLY A 229 -17.03 2.43 -0.64
N SER A 230 -16.88 2.35 -1.97
CA SER A 230 -18.01 2.22 -2.88
C SER A 230 -18.56 0.78 -2.85
N PRO A 231 -19.88 0.60 -3.05
CA PRO A 231 -20.50 -0.74 -3.14
C PRO A 231 -19.85 -1.68 -4.17
N SER A 232 -19.20 -1.13 -5.21
CA SER A 232 -18.43 -1.90 -6.19
C SER A 232 -17.26 -2.69 -5.59
N LEU A 233 -16.79 -2.34 -4.39
CA LEU A 233 -15.73 -3.04 -3.68
C LEU A 233 -16.24 -4.22 -2.85
N TYR A 234 -17.54 -4.31 -2.56
CA TYR A 234 -18.07 -5.30 -1.62
C TYR A 234 -17.81 -6.74 -2.09
N GLY A 235 -17.98 -7.00 -3.39
CA GLY A 235 -17.64 -8.30 -3.95
C GLY A 235 -16.16 -8.68 -3.80
N VAL A 236 -15.24 -7.70 -3.82
CA VAL A 236 -13.81 -7.94 -3.58
C VAL A 236 -13.55 -8.18 -2.09
N VAL A 237 -14.24 -7.45 -1.21
CA VAL A 237 -14.14 -7.65 0.25
C VAL A 237 -14.55 -9.07 0.63
N HIS A 238 -15.73 -9.53 0.17
CA HIS A 238 -16.22 -10.88 0.50
C HIS A 238 -15.35 -11.98 -0.10
N GLU A 239 -14.79 -11.78 -1.29
CA GLU A 239 -13.81 -12.71 -1.87
C GLU A 239 -12.55 -12.82 -1.00
N ARG A 240 -12.03 -11.70 -0.48
CA ARG A 240 -10.87 -11.72 0.41
C ARG A 240 -11.19 -12.41 1.74
N LEU A 241 -12.35 -12.12 2.34
CA LEU A 241 -12.80 -12.79 3.56
C LEU A 241 -12.99 -14.29 3.34
N LEU A 242 -13.58 -14.71 2.23
CA LEU A 242 -13.71 -16.11 1.84
C LEU A 242 -12.33 -16.79 1.81
N ALA A 243 -11.36 -16.18 1.13
CA ALA A 243 -10.00 -16.71 1.06
C ALA A 243 -9.32 -16.80 2.44
N MET A 244 -9.53 -15.83 3.32
CA MET A 244 -9.04 -15.88 4.71
C MET A 244 -9.62 -17.06 5.48
N TYR A 245 -10.94 -17.23 5.46
CA TYR A 245 -11.61 -18.32 6.18
C TYR A 245 -11.25 -19.70 5.61
N ILE A 246 -11.06 -19.81 4.29
CA ILE A 246 -10.53 -21.03 3.67
C ILE A 246 -9.13 -21.33 4.19
N CYS A 247 -8.22 -20.34 4.21
CA CYS A 247 -6.86 -20.54 4.72
C CYS A 247 -6.83 -20.88 6.22
N ALA A 248 -7.75 -20.32 6.99
CA ALA A 248 -7.90 -20.63 8.41
C ALA A 248 -8.55 -22.00 8.67
N GLY A 249 -9.27 -22.54 7.69
CA GLY A 249 -10.05 -23.77 7.85
C GLY A 249 -11.39 -23.55 8.55
N CYS A 250 -11.96 -22.35 8.50
CA CYS A 250 -13.25 -21.98 9.09
C CYS A 250 -14.39 -22.18 8.07
N GLY A 251 -14.94 -23.39 7.99
CA GLY A 251 -15.89 -23.75 6.94
C GLY A 251 -17.20 -22.96 6.95
N LEU A 252 -17.81 -22.77 8.13
CA LEU A 252 -19.08 -22.05 8.26
C LEU A 252 -18.95 -20.56 7.90
N ASP A 253 -17.86 -19.92 8.30
CA ASP A 253 -17.60 -18.52 7.96
C ASP A 253 -17.29 -18.35 6.48
N ALA A 254 -16.56 -19.29 5.88
CA ALA A 254 -16.32 -19.33 4.44
C ALA A 254 -17.63 -19.52 3.65
N GLU A 255 -18.51 -20.43 4.07
CA GLU A 255 -19.83 -20.61 3.47
C GLU A 255 -20.65 -19.32 3.53
N ARG A 256 -20.64 -18.63 4.68
CA ARG A 256 -21.30 -17.33 4.81
C ARG A 256 -20.78 -16.32 3.78
N GLN A 257 -19.47 -16.25 3.53
CA GLN A 257 -18.93 -15.33 2.53
C GLN A 257 -19.34 -15.68 1.10
N LEU A 258 -19.52 -16.96 0.76
CA LEU A 258 -20.08 -17.36 -0.54
C LEU A 258 -21.50 -16.80 -0.73
N TRP A 259 -22.31 -16.83 0.33
CA TRP A 259 -23.65 -16.23 0.31
C TRP A 259 -23.62 -14.70 0.14
N GLU A 260 -22.76 -14.01 0.90
CA GLU A 260 -22.63 -12.55 0.79
C GLU A 260 -22.14 -12.13 -0.60
N MET A 261 -21.19 -12.88 -1.20
CA MET A 261 -20.75 -12.67 -2.59
C MET A 261 -21.91 -12.77 -3.57
N LYS A 262 -22.76 -13.79 -3.43
CA LYS A 262 -23.94 -13.99 -4.27
C LYS A 262 -24.94 -12.84 -4.14
N LEU A 263 -25.15 -12.32 -2.93
CA LEU A 263 -26.05 -11.19 -2.68
C LEU A 263 -25.57 -9.90 -3.36
N VAL A 264 -24.25 -9.69 -3.47
CA VAL A 264 -23.67 -8.54 -4.17
C VAL A 264 -23.44 -8.81 -5.67
N GLY A 265 -24.03 -9.87 -6.22
CA GLY A 265 -23.99 -10.20 -7.64
C GLY A 265 -22.65 -10.74 -8.14
N LYS A 266 -21.80 -11.27 -7.24
CA LYS A 266 -20.53 -11.90 -7.58
C LYS A 266 -20.59 -13.41 -7.37
N GLU A 267 -20.35 -14.16 -8.43
CA GLU A 267 -20.34 -15.62 -8.37
C GLU A 267 -18.93 -16.13 -8.08
N ALA A 268 -18.83 -17.11 -7.18
CA ALA A 268 -17.59 -17.81 -6.88
C ALA A 268 -17.40 -19.01 -7.82
N ASP A 269 -16.14 -19.35 -8.10
CA ASP A 269 -15.82 -20.53 -8.90
C ASP A 269 -16.29 -21.82 -8.21
N ARG A 270 -16.69 -22.82 -9.01
CA ARG A 270 -17.14 -24.13 -8.49
C ARG A 270 -16.13 -24.75 -7.52
N ASP A 271 -14.84 -24.63 -7.83
CA ASP A 271 -13.76 -25.17 -7.01
C ASP A 271 -13.77 -24.60 -5.58
N LEU A 272 -14.17 -23.34 -5.40
CA LEU A 272 -14.27 -22.71 -4.08
C LEU A 272 -15.41 -23.33 -3.26
N TYR A 273 -16.54 -23.67 -3.87
CA TYR A 273 -17.62 -24.39 -3.18
C TYR A 273 -17.17 -25.77 -2.71
N ASP A 274 -16.46 -26.52 -3.55
CA ASP A 274 -15.95 -27.84 -3.20
C ASP A 274 -14.93 -27.78 -2.04
N ILE A 275 -14.05 -26.76 -2.04
CA ILE A 275 -13.11 -26.51 -0.94
C ILE A 275 -13.86 -26.21 0.37
N VAL A 276 -14.86 -25.32 0.35
CA VAL A 276 -15.63 -24.97 1.55
C VAL A 276 -16.38 -26.19 2.10
N LEU A 277 -17.00 -26.98 1.22
CA LEU A 277 -17.66 -28.23 1.61
C LEU A 277 -16.69 -29.23 2.24
N ALA A 278 -15.49 -29.39 1.68
CA ALA A 278 -14.47 -30.27 2.23
C ALA A 278 -14.02 -29.82 3.64
N ILE A 279 -13.84 -28.52 3.85
CA ILE A 279 -13.50 -27.94 5.16
C ILE A 279 -14.63 -28.24 6.16
N CYS A 280 -15.88 -27.92 5.83
CA CYS A 280 -17.05 -28.19 6.68
C CYS A 280 -17.17 -29.67 7.05
N ALA A 281 -16.95 -30.58 6.09
CA ALA A 281 -16.98 -32.02 6.33
C ALA A 281 -15.86 -32.48 7.28
N SER A 282 -14.68 -31.88 7.20
CA SER A 282 -13.54 -32.21 8.06
C SER A 282 -13.75 -31.75 9.51
N GLN A 283 -14.34 -30.57 9.72
CA GLN A 283 -14.62 -30.02 11.06
C GLN A 283 -15.71 -30.79 11.81
N ARG A 284 -16.71 -31.34 11.10
CA ARG A 284 -17.75 -32.18 11.74
C ARG A 284 -17.21 -33.50 12.30
N ARG A 285 -16.08 -34.00 11.78
CA ARG A 285 -15.48 -35.27 12.23
C ARG A 285 -14.61 -35.14 13.48
N SER A 286 -14.25 -33.92 13.89
CA SER A 286 -13.46 -33.67 15.12
C SER A 286 -14.32 -33.45 16.38
N VAL A 287 -15.65 -33.51 16.27
CA VAL A 287 -16.63 -33.32 17.37
C VAL A 287 -17.38 -34.63 17.70
N GLN A 288 -16.88 -35.77 17.23
CA GLN A 288 -17.35 -37.13 17.56
C GLN A 288 -16.22 -37.95 18.16
#